data_AF-A0A6N3C0T5-F1
#
_entry.id   AF-A0A6N3C0T5-F1
#
_cell.length_a   1.000
_cell.length_b   1.000
_cell.length_c   1.000
_cell.angle_alpha   90.00
_cell.angle_beta   90.00
_cell.angle_gamma   90.00
#
_symmetry.space_group_name_H-M   'P 1'
#
loop_
_entity.id
_entity.type
_entity.pdbx_description
1 polymer ?
#
loop_
_entity_poly.entity_id
_entity_poly.type
_entity_poly.pdbx_seq_one_letter_code
_entity_poly.pdbx_strand_id
1 'polypeptide(L)'
;MNKYVLSIALLVASTGAFAQNRLVKKAQGLINNNQIEEAQTLLTEALNSGETKDMALAWDVQGDLYQRLFADELNKAAAHQPLDTAKFAKNLYACLDAYEKCNEYDEKKEYAEKNKGNLMKFRTFLMYVGQFDFQNQNFAGAYKAYDAWLTYPQNHKLVADEPKVLNDSVFDKNQVAYYACLAAYQGKDFDKVATHLEEALKYDKEAKTVRQLHLMTLLEKGDTAQWVDASKKYAVADEVIAQNLLAYYTEKKNDAASLEFANSLLAADPNNKIANYSKGVVLFGQEKFEEALPFFEKSAEIDPTFTDAYYNAGVCCCNTGYGINEAIGKTKNMKKAEYDKEIEKVKSWYKKAEPFFLKVKELEPDNPQRWASRLKTVYYITGEKAKEAEMDTYLK
;
A
#
# COMPACT_ATOMS: atom_id res chain seq x y z
N MET A 1 28.00 -67.49 2.27
CA MET A 1 27.09 -66.64 1.48
C MET A 1 27.69 -66.51 0.08
N ASN A 2 27.07 -67.15 -0.91
CA ASN A 2 27.68 -67.48 -2.21
C ASN A 2 27.97 -66.23 -3.05
N LYS A 3 29.19 -66.11 -3.60
CA LYS A 3 29.56 -65.07 -4.58
C LYS A 3 28.54 -64.98 -5.73
N TYR A 4 27.94 -66.11 -6.12
CA TYR A 4 26.87 -66.18 -7.12
C TYR A 4 25.59 -65.43 -6.77
N VAL A 5 25.20 -65.35 -5.49
CA VAL A 5 23.99 -64.61 -5.06
C VAL A 5 24.21 -63.10 -5.15
N LEU A 6 25.42 -62.63 -4.81
CA LEU A 6 25.83 -61.23 -4.97
C LEU A 6 25.92 -60.81 -6.45
N SER A 7 26.45 -61.69 -7.31
CA SER A 7 26.53 -61.42 -8.76
C SER A 7 25.17 -61.41 -9.46
N ILE A 8 24.25 -62.31 -9.07
CA ILE A 8 22.88 -62.34 -9.60
C ILE A 8 22.09 -61.13 -9.10
N ALA A 9 22.25 -60.72 -7.84
CA ALA A 9 21.63 -59.49 -7.32
C ALA A 9 22.13 -58.24 -8.07
N LEU A 10 23.42 -58.15 -8.39
CA LEU A 10 23.98 -57.05 -9.21
C LEU A 10 23.48 -57.07 -10.67
N LEU A 11 23.31 -58.25 -11.27
CA LEU A 11 22.76 -58.42 -12.62
C LEU A 11 21.26 -58.08 -12.70
N VAL A 12 20.48 -58.41 -11.67
CA VAL A 12 19.05 -58.04 -11.59
C VAL A 12 18.90 -56.54 -11.30
N ALA A 13 19.73 -55.95 -10.44
CA ALA A 13 19.75 -54.51 -10.18
C ALA A 13 20.15 -53.71 -11.44
N SER A 14 21.20 -54.14 -12.15
CA SER A 14 21.62 -53.48 -13.39
C SER A 14 20.60 -53.61 -14.52
N THR A 15 20.01 -54.80 -14.75
CA THR A 15 18.97 -54.98 -15.79
C THR A 15 17.68 -54.19 -15.50
N GLY A 16 17.32 -54.02 -14.22
CA GLY A 16 16.24 -53.15 -13.78
C GLY A 16 16.49 -51.67 -14.12
N ALA A 17 17.68 -51.15 -13.78
CA ALA A 17 18.08 -49.77 -14.09
C ALA A 17 18.18 -49.50 -15.61
N PHE A 18 18.62 -50.48 -16.41
CA PHE A 18 18.65 -50.38 -17.88
C PHE A 18 17.24 -50.36 -18.50
N ALA A 19 16.29 -51.14 -17.98
CA ALA A 19 14.90 -51.17 -18.46
C ALA A 19 14.14 -49.88 -18.10
N GLN A 20 14.38 -49.32 -16.92
CA GLN A 20 13.75 -48.09 -16.43
C GLN A 20 14.19 -46.84 -17.23
N ASN A 21 15.48 -46.75 -17.56
CA ASN A 21 16.01 -45.74 -18.49
C ASN A 21 15.34 -45.76 -19.87
N ARG A 22 14.87 -46.93 -20.32
CA ARG A 22 14.24 -47.10 -21.64
C ARG A 22 12.83 -46.51 -21.67
N LEU A 23 12.05 -46.63 -20.59
CA LEU A 23 10.69 -46.06 -20.52
C LEU A 23 10.73 -44.54 -20.55
N VAL A 24 11.62 -43.93 -19.76
CA VAL A 24 11.79 -42.47 -19.73
C VAL A 24 12.24 -41.94 -21.10
N LYS A 25 13.22 -42.58 -21.74
CA LYS A 25 13.66 -42.20 -23.11
C LYS A 25 12.56 -42.38 -24.16
N LYS A 26 11.73 -43.41 -24.03
CA LYS A 26 10.56 -43.60 -24.91
C LYS A 26 9.56 -42.46 -24.72
N ALA A 27 9.29 -42.06 -23.48
CA ALA A 27 8.41 -40.92 -23.21
C ALA A 27 8.97 -39.61 -23.75
N GLN A 28 10.28 -39.37 -23.61
CA GLN A 28 10.93 -38.21 -24.25
C GLN A 28 10.72 -38.21 -25.78
N GLY A 29 10.86 -39.36 -26.42
CA GLY A 29 10.58 -39.51 -27.86
C GLY A 29 9.13 -39.15 -28.21
N LEU A 30 8.17 -39.60 -27.39
CA LEU A 30 6.74 -39.27 -27.56
C LEU A 30 6.50 -37.75 -27.41
N ILE A 31 7.13 -37.09 -26.42
CA ILE A 31 7.06 -35.63 -26.25
C ILE A 31 7.60 -34.91 -27.50
N ASN A 32 8.75 -35.35 -28.02
CA ASN A 32 9.36 -34.77 -29.21
C ASN A 32 8.47 -34.91 -30.45
N ASN A 33 7.65 -35.97 -30.51
CA ASN A 33 6.67 -36.22 -31.57
C ASN A 33 5.28 -35.65 -31.28
N ASN A 34 5.14 -34.81 -30.24
CA ASN A 34 3.89 -34.18 -29.81
C ASN A 34 2.79 -35.19 -29.39
N GLN A 35 3.16 -36.41 -28.98
CA GLN A 35 2.26 -37.44 -28.45
C GLN A 35 2.16 -37.32 -26.92
N ILE A 36 1.59 -36.22 -26.45
CA ILE A 36 1.65 -35.78 -25.04
C ILE A 36 0.91 -36.72 -24.07
N GLU A 37 -0.28 -37.22 -24.44
CA GLU A 37 -1.07 -38.11 -23.57
C GLU A 37 -0.39 -39.47 -23.34
N GLU A 38 0.15 -40.05 -24.41
CA GLU A 38 0.92 -41.29 -24.34
C GLU A 38 2.20 -41.11 -23.51
N ALA A 39 2.91 -39.98 -23.72
CA ALA A 39 4.08 -39.65 -22.93
C ALA A 39 3.76 -39.49 -21.44
N GLN A 40 2.67 -38.81 -21.11
CA GLN A 40 2.22 -38.60 -19.73
C GLN A 40 1.88 -39.92 -19.04
N THR A 41 1.15 -40.80 -19.74
CA THR A 41 0.80 -42.13 -19.23
C THR A 41 2.08 -42.92 -18.92
N LEU A 42 3.01 -42.94 -19.87
CA LEU A 42 4.26 -43.70 -19.75
C LEU A 42 5.18 -43.15 -18.65
N LEU A 43 5.29 -41.82 -18.50
CA LEU A 43 6.08 -41.21 -17.42
C LEU A 43 5.46 -41.44 -16.05
N THR A 44 4.14 -41.37 -15.96
CA THR A 44 3.42 -41.65 -14.70
C THR A 44 3.66 -43.09 -14.27
N GLU A 45 3.58 -44.05 -15.19
CA GLU A 45 3.92 -45.44 -14.91
C GLU A 45 5.39 -45.58 -14.48
N ALA A 46 6.31 -44.96 -15.22
CA ALA A 46 7.73 -45.01 -14.93
C ALA A 46 8.07 -44.45 -13.54
N LEU A 47 7.60 -43.24 -13.20
CA LEU A 47 7.84 -42.58 -11.91
C LEU A 47 7.17 -43.30 -10.73
N ASN A 48 6.09 -44.04 -10.96
CA ASN A 48 5.47 -44.88 -9.93
C ASN A 48 6.17 -46.24 -9.73
N SER A 49 7.11 -46.60 -10.62
CA SER A 49 7.81 -47.88 -10.60
C SER A 49 9.27 -47.74 -10.09
N GLY A 50 9.59 -48.41 -8.99
CA GLY A 50 10.99 -48.67 -8.58
C GLY A 50 11.89 -47.45 -8.37
N GLU A 51 13.13 -47.55 -8.86
CA GLU A 51 14.23 -46.57 -8.70
C GLU A 51 14.12 -45.37 -9.66
N THR A 52 13.15 -45.37 -10.59
CA THR A 52 13.00 -44.31 -11.61
C THR A 52 12.63 -42.96 -11.00
N LYS A 53 11.93 -42.96 -9.88
CA LYS A 53 11.63 -41.76 -9.09
C LYS A 53 12.87 -41.05 -8.54
N ASP A 54 14.01 -41.74 -8.49
CA ASP A 54 15.27 -41.20 -8.00
C ASP A 54 16.24 -40.88 -9.16
N MET A 55 15.73 -40.82 -10.40
CA MET A 55 16.52 -40.53 -11.59
C MET A 55 16.32 -39.08 -12.05
N ALA A 56 17.42 -38.31 -12.11
CA ALA A 56 17.40 -36.93 -12.63
C ALA A 56 16.76 -36.83 -14.02
N LEU A 57 17.11 -37.75 -14.94
CA LEU A 57 16.53 -37.79 -16.29
C LEU A 57 15.00 -37.90 -16.26
N ALA A 58 14.43 -38.72 -15.37
CA ALA A 58 12.97 -38.90 -15.32
C ALA A 58 12.26 -37.60 -14.99
N TRP A 59 12.80 -36.83 -14.04
CA TRP A 59 12.27 -35.53 -13.65
C TRP A 59 12.54 -34.42 -14.68
N ASP A 60 13.67 -34.47 -15.40
CA ASP A 60 13.92 -33.57 -16.54
C ASP A 60 12.86 -33.75 -17.63
N VAL A 61 12.62 -35.00 -18.04
CA VAL A 61 11.58 -35.33 -19.04
C VAL A 61 10.18 -34.97 -18.53
N GLN A 62 9.91 -35.13 -17.23
CA GLN A 62 8.66 -34.72 -16.61
C GLN A 62 8.47 -33.20 -16.65
N GLY A 63 9.53 -32.41 -16.43
CA GLY A 63 9.52 -30.96 -16.59
C GLY A 63 9.20 -30.56 -18.03
N ASP A 64 9.87 -31.18 -19.01
CA ASP A 64 9.64 -30.93 -20.43
C ASP A 64 8.19 -31.28 -20.85
N LEU A 65 7.60 -32.33 -20.28
CA LEU A 65 6.18 -32.66 -20.49
C LEU A 65 5.27 -31.54 -19.97
N TYR A 66 5.45 -31.12 -18.72
CA TYR A 66 4.62 -30.07 -18.13
C TYR A 66 4.81 -28.73 -18.82
N GLN A 67 6.02 -28.46 -19.33
CA GLN A 67 6.28 -27.32 -20.20
C GLN A 67 5.37 -27.32 -21.42
N ARG A 68 5.23 -28.45 -22.11
CA ARG A 68 4.30 -28.56 -23.25
C ARG A 68 2.86 -28.33 -22.83
N LEU A 69 2.46 -28.89 -21.70
CA LEU A 69 1.09 -28.81 -21.21
C LEU A 69 0.67 -27.38 -20.81
N PHE A 70 1.51 -26.60 -20.14
CA PHE A 70 1.16 -25.20 -19.84
C PHE A 70 1.35 -24.29 -21.06
N ALA A 71 2.28 -24.60 -21.97
CA ALA A 71 2.47 -23.82 -23.19
C ALA A 71 1.28 -23.95 -24.16
N ASP A 72 0.63 -25.12 -24.22
CA ASP A 72 -0.62 -25.31 -24.98
C ASP A 72 -1.70 -24.31 -24.57
N GLU A 73 -1.86 -24.13 -23.26
CA GLU A 73 -2.79 -23.17 -22.68
C GLU A 73 -2.42 -21.71 -23.04
N LEU A 74 -1.14 -21.33 -23.02
CA LEU A 74 -0.71 -20.00 -23.49
C LEU A 74 -0.93 -19.78 -24.98
N ASN A 75 -0.75 -20.83 -25.80
CA ASN A 75 -0.98 -20.74 -27.25
C ASN A 75 -2.46 -20.50 -27.56
N LYS A 76 -3.38 -21.10 -26.79
CA LYS A 76 -4.82 -20.80 -26.89
C LYS A 76 -5.09 -19.32 -26.64
N ALA A 77 -4.49 -18.77 -25.58
CA ALA A 77 -4.63 -17.34 -25.27
C ALA A 77 -4.11 -16.44 -26.41
N ALA A 78 -2.94 -16.76 -26.98
CA ALA A 78 -2.38 -16.04 -28.13
C ALA A 78 -3.25 -16.16 -29.40
N ALA A 79 -4.00 -17.26 -29.54
CA ALA A 79 -4.96 -17.49 -30.61
C ALA A 79 -6.38 -16.96 -30.31
N HIS A 80 -6.56 -16.19 -29.23
CA HIS A 80 -7.86 -15.70 -28.75
C HIS A 80 -8.89 -16.82 -28.49
N GLN A 81 -8.42 -18.01 -28.14
CA GLN A 81 -9.25 -19.14 -27.75
C GLN A 81 -9.43 -19.17 -26.23
N PRO A 82 -10.51 -19.79 -25.72
CA PRO A 82 -10.68 -20.03 -24.29
C PRO A 82 -9.48 -20.79 -23.71
N LEU A 83 -8.92 -20.25 -22.65
CA LEU A 83 -7.80 -20.78 -21.89
C LEU A 83 -8.32 -21.38 -20.58
N ASP A 84 -7.82 -22.55 -20.17
CA ASP A 84 -8.02 -23.06 -18.81
C ASP A 84 -6.90 -22.56 -17.88
N THR A 85 -7.18 -21.48 -17.14
CA THR A 85 -6.20 -20.82 -16.27
C THR A 85 -5.77 -21.70 -15.09
N ALA A 86 -6.66 -22.56 -14.59
CA ALA A 86 -6.36 -23.47 -13.49
C ALA A 86 -5.44 -24.61 -13.97
N LYS A 87 -5.70 -25.15 -15.15
CA LYS A 87 -4.83 -26.13 -15.80
C LYS A 87 -3.47 -25.53 -16.14
N PHE A 88 -3.43 -24.30 -16.64
CA PHE A 88 -2.18 -23.56 -16.85
C PHE A 88 -1.35 -23.47 -15.56
N ALA A 89 -1.95 -22.96 -14.47
CA ALA A 89 -1.28 -22.80 -13.19
C ALA A 89 -0.77 -24.13 -12.62
N LYS A 90 -1.63 -25.16 -12.62
CA LYS A 90 -1.28 -26.51 -12.15
C LYS A 90 -0.07 -27.07 -12.90
N ASN A 91 -0.06 -26.97 -14.23
CA ASN A 91 1.03 -27.50 -15.04
C ASN A 91 2.30 -26.65 -14.91
N LEU A 92 2.21 -25.34 -14.72
CA LEU A 92 3.36 -24.50 -14.44
C LEU A 92 4.05 -24.89 -13.13
N TYR A 93 3.30 -25.02 -12.03
CA TYR A 93 3.87 -25.46 -10.76
C TYR A 93 4.51 -26.85 -10.87
N ALA A 94 3.81 -27.79 -11.51
CA ALA A 94 4.34 -29.13 -11.71
C ALA A 94 5.61 -29.15 -12.59
N CYS A 95 5.74 -28.23 -13.54
CA CYS A 95 6.95 -28.03 -14.34
C CYS A 95 8.14 -27.59 -13.48
N LEU A 96 7.94 -26.55 -12.66
CA LEU A 96 8.98 -26.02 -11.77
C LEU A 96 9.42 -27.07 -10.73
N ASP A 97 8.45 -27.75 -10.11
CA ASP A 97 8.71 -28.84 -9.15
C ASP A 97 9.49 -30.00 -9.78
N ALA A 98 9.18 -30.34 -11.04
CA ALA A 98 9.89 -31.41 -11.75
C ALA A 98 11.35 -31.03 -12.01
N TYR A 99 11.65 -29.79 -12.44
CA TYR A 99 13.03 -29.36 -12.61
C TYR A 99 13.80 -29.26 -11.29
N GLU A 100 13.15 -28.89 -10.19
CA GLU A 100 13.80 -28.93 -8.87
C GLU A 100 14.12 -30.36 -8.42
N LYS A 101 13.17 -31.29 -8.56
CA LYS A 101 13.45 -32.71 -8.29
C LYS A 101 14.55 -33.27 -9.19
N CYS A 102 14.59 -32.85 -10.46
CA CYS A 102 15.71 -33.20 -11.34
C CYS A 102 17.05 -32.78 -10.73
N ASN A 103 17.14 -31.54 -10.22
CA ASN A 103 18.35 -31.03 -9.57
C ASN A 103 18.70 -31.79 -8.29
N GLU A 104 17.71 -32.22 -7.50
CA GLU A 104 17.94 -33.02 -6.28
C GLU A 104 18.64 -34.34 -6.57
N TYR A 105 18.32 -34.99 -7.69
CA TYR A 105 18.90 -36.27 -8.10
C TYR A 105 20.07 -36.14 -9.09
N ASP A 106 20.42 -34.92 -9.52
CA ASP A 106 21.47 -34.65 -10.50
C ASP A 106 22.86 -34.50 -9.84
N GLU A 107 23.36 -35.57 -9.23
CA GLU A 107 24.65 -35.57 -8.51
C GLU A 107 25.83 -35.12 -9.39
N LYS A 108 25.76 -35.44 -10.69
CA LYS A 108 26.80 -35.13 -11.68
C LYS A 108 26.62 -33.76 -12.33
N LYS A 109 25.55 -33.03 -12.01
CA LYS A 109 25.21 -31.72 -12.56
C LYS A 109 25.09 -31.73 -14.10
N GLU A 110 24.60 -32.83 -14.66
CA GLU A 110 24.40 -32.99 -16.12
C GLU A 110 23.25 -32.09 -16.63
N TYR A 111 22.26 -31.81 -15.78
CA TYR A 111 21.06 -31.03 -16.12
C TYR A 111 21.09 -29.62 -15.49
N ALA A 112 21.95 -29.38 -14.51
CA ALA A 112 22.00 -28.13 -13.76
C ALA A 112 21.97 -26.86 -14.64
N GLU A 113 22.78 -26.76 -15.69
CA GLU A 113 22.78 -25.54 -16.53
C GLU A 113 21.47 -25.39 -17.35
N LYS A 114 20.96 -26.49 -17.90
CA LYS A 114 19.65 -26.50 -18.60
C LYS A 114 18.53 -26.08 -17.65
N ASN A 115 18.48 -26.71 -16.47
CA ASN A 115 17.43 -26.48 -15.48
C ASN A 115 17.50 -25.09 -14.90
N LYS A 116 18.69 -24.55 -14.66
CA LYS A 116 18.88 -23.14 -14.28
C LYS A 116 18.23 -22.20 -15.29
N GLY A 117 18.48 -22.42 -16.59
CA GLY A 117 17.83 -21.69 -17.68
C GLY A 117 16.30 -21.85 -17.69
N ASN A 118 15.80 -23.07 -17.49
CA ASN A 118 14.37 -23.38 -17.44
C ASN A 118 13.66 -22.75 -16.24
N LEU A 119 14.22 -22.86 -15.04
CA LEU A 119 13.69 -22.25 -13.81
C LEU A 119 13.64 -20.73 -13.95
N MET A 120 14.72 -20.11 -14.46
CA MET A 120 14.72 -18.68 -14.74
C MET A 120 13.66 -18.32 -15.79
N LYS A 121 13.53 -19.07 -16.87
CA LYS A 121 12.53 -18.78 -17.90
C LYS A 121 11.11 -18.91 -17.34
N PHE A 122 10.81 -20.02 -16.67
CA PHE A 122 9.45 -20.39 -16.36
C PHE A 122 8.89 -19.75 -15.09
N ARG A 123 9.74 -19.35 -14.14
CA ARG A 123 9.28 -18.58 -12.96
C ARG A 123 8.54 -17.30 -13.34
N THR A 124 8.91 -16.67 -14.48
CA THR A 124 8.26 -15.45 -14.96
C THR A 124 6.77 -15.66 -15.23
N PHE A 125 6.35 -16.90 -15.48
CA PHE A 125 4.95 -17.24 -15.69
C PHE A 125 4.10 -17.25 -14.42
N LEU A 126 4.72 -17.26 -13.23
CA LEU A 126 4.00 -17.11 -11.96
C LEU A 126 3.24 -15.78 -11.90
N MET A 127 3.72 -14.74 -12.57
CA MET A 127 3.01 -13.47 -12.69
C MET A 127 1.67 -13.59 -13.41
N TYR A 128 1.59 -14.41 -14.47
CA TYR A 128 0.33 -14.67 -15.17
C TYR A 128 -0.61 -15.55 -14.34
N VAL A 129 -0.08 -16.52 -13.59
CA VAL A 129 -0.89 -17.28 -12.62
C VAL A 129 -1.53 -16.31 -11.62
N GLY A 130 -0.72 -15.42 -11.04
CA GLY A 130 -1.21 -14.40 -10.11
C GLY A 130 -2.30 -13.53 -10.72
N GLN A 131 -2.08 -13.06 -11.95
CA GLN A 131 -3.03 -12.21 -12.67
C GLN A 131 -4.35 -12.94 -12.99
N PHE A 132 -4.28 -14.17 -13.49
CA PHE A 132 -5.47 -14.98 -13.81
C PHE A 132 -6.28 -15.29 -12.55
N ASP A 133 -5.60 -15.71 -11.48
CA ASP A 133 -6.26 -15.95 -10.20
C ASP A 133 -6.91 -14.68 -9.66
N PHE A 134 -6.24 -13.53 -9.75
CA PHE A 134 -6.81 -12.25 -9.32
C PHE A 134 -8.05 -11.87 -10.12
N GLN A 135 -8.00 -12.00 -11.46
CA GLN A 135 -9.14 -11.72 -12.36
C GLN A 135 -10.33 -12.64 -12.06
N ASN A 136 -10.06 -13.90 -11.71
CA ASN A 136 -11.07 -14.88 -11.31
C ASN A 136 -11.49 -14.75 -9.84
N GLN A 137 -11.08 -13.69 -9.13
CA GLN A 137 -11.36 -13.46 -7.70
C GLN A 137 -10.81 -14.55 -6.76
N ASN A 138 -9.91 -15.41 -7.25
CA ASN A 138 -9.13 -16.35 -6.45
C ASN A 138 -7.95 -15.63 -5.80
N PHE A 139 -8.22 -14.70 -4.88
CA PHE A 139 -7.19 -13.85 -4.29
C PHE A 139 -6.13 -14.62 -3.49
N ALA A 140 -6.51 -15.75 -2.87
CA ALA A 140 -5.57 -16.62 -2.18
C ALA A 140 -4.58 -17.30 -3.15
N GLY A 141 -5.06 -17.75 -4.32
CA GLY A 141 -4.21 -18.25 -5.39
C GLY A 141 -3.31 -17.16 -5.97
N ALA A 142 -3.86 -15.96 -6.18
CA ALA A 142 -3.11 -14.82 -6.68
C ALA A 142 -1.95 -14.46 -5.75
N TYR A 143 -2.23 -14.33 -4.45
CA TYR A 143 -1.20 -14.10 -3.43
C TYR A 143 -0.14 -15.20 -3.48
N LYS A 144 -0.55 -16.49 -3.49
CA LYS A 144 0.38 -17.62 -3.52
C LYS A 144 1.35 -17.53 -4.71
N ALA A 145 0.87 -17.12 -5.88
CA ALA A 145 1.70 -16.98 -7.07
C ALA A 145 2.71 -15.83 -6.95
N TYR A 146 2.27 -14.65 -6.50
CA TYR A 146 3.17 -13.51 -6.29
C TYR A 146 4.19 -13.78 -5.17
N ASP A 147 3.76 -14.40 -4.06
CA ASP A 147 4.64 -14.80 -2.96
C ASP A 147 5.68 -15.84 -3.40
N ALA A 148 5.28 -16.83 -4.21
CA ALA A 148 6.22 -17.80 -4.79
C ALA A 148 7.24 -17.13 -5.72
N TRP A 149 6.86 -16.09 -6.45
CA TRP A 149 7.79 -15.31 -7.27
C TRP A 149 8.77 -14.50 -6.40
N LEU A 150 8.29 -13.86 -5.33
CA LEU A 150 9.10 -13.04 -4.42
C LEU A 150 10.06 -13.86 -3.56
N THR A 151 9.66 -15.08 -3.21
CA THR A 151 10.45 -16.03 -2.40
C THR A 151 11.22 -17.04 -3.25
N TYR A 152 11.28 -16.82 -4.57
CA TYR A 152 11.88 -17.77 -5.50
C TYR A 152 13.35 -18.10 -5.16
N PRO A 153 14.23 -17.12 -4.84
CA PRO A 153 15.63 -17.42 -4.49
C PRO A 153 15.79 -18.28 -3.24
N GLN A 154 14.86 -18.17 -2.28
CA GLN A 154 14.88 -18.94 -1.03
C GLN A 154 14.51 -20.40 -1.27
N ASN A 155 13.63 -20.64 -2.24
CA ASN A 155 13.09 -21.97 -2.54
C ASN A 155 13.85 -22.70 -3.66
N HIS A 156 14.60 -21.97 -4.49
CA HIS A 156 15.25 -22.49 -5.70
C HIS A 156 16.76 -22.20 -5.70
N LYS A 157 17.53 -23.03 -4.98
CA LYS A 157 18.97 -22.81 -4.71
C LYS A 157 19.82 -22.60 -5.96
N LEU A 158 19.49 -23.29 -7.05
CA LEU A 158 20.26 -23.25 -8.30
C LEU A 158 20.25 -21.86 -8.97
N VAL A 159 19.22 -21.05 -8.69
CA VAL A 159 19.06 -19.69 -9.22
C VAL A 159 19.11 -18.62 -8.14
N ALA A 160 19.45 -18.99 -6.89
CA ALA A 160 19.39 -18.07 -5.76
C ALA A 160 20.30 -16.85 -5.94
N ASP A 161 21.47 -17.06 -6.55
CA ASP A 161 22.48 -16.00 -6.79
C ASP A 161 22.30 -15.28 -8.14
N GLU A 162 21.26 -15.60 -8.91
CA GLU A 162 21.02 -14.98 -10.21
C GLU A 162 20.57 -13.52 -10.04
N PRO A 163 21.31 -12.51 -10.54
CA PRO A 163 20.97 -11.10 -10.29
C PRO A 163 19.57 -10.70 -10.77
N LYS A 164 19.09 -11.38 -11.83
CA LYS A 164 17.79 -11.11 -12.46
C LYS A 164 16.63 -11.85 -11.83
N VAL A 165 16.86 -12.74 -10.85
CA VAL A 165 15.82 -13.65 -10.33
C VAL A 165 14.60 -12.91 -9.76
N LEU A 166 14.82 -11.76 -9.10
CA LEU A 166 13.76 -10.88 -8.60
C LEU A 166 13.66 -9.55 -9.35
N ASN A 167 14.44 -9.32 -10.40
CA ASN A 167 14.44 -8.08 -11.16
C ASN A 167 14.78 -8.37 -12.62
N ASP A 168 13.79 -8.78 -13.39
CA ASP A 168 13.95 -9.02 -14.83
C ASP A 168 13.53 -7.79 -15.65
N SER A 169 13.50 -7.92 -16.97
CA SER A 169 13.18 -6.80 -17.87
C SER A 169 11.71 -6.39 -17.87
N VAL A 170 10.83 -7.22 -17.30
CA VAL A 170 9.37 -7.04 -17.32
C VAL A 170 8.84 -6.77 -15.92
N PHE A 171 9.34 -7.49 -14.92
CA PHE A 171 8.86 -7.42 -13.54
C PHE A 171 10.00 -7.12 -12.57
N ASP A 172 9.80 -6.07 -11.78
CA ASP A 172 10.67 -5.73 -10.65
C ASP A 172 10.05 -6.19 -9.33
N LYS A 173 10.90 -6.44 -8.33
CA LYS A 173 10.48 -6.98 -7.04
C LYS A 173 9.45 -6.13 -6.31
N ASN A 174 9.58 -4.80 -6.37
CA ASN A 174 8.70 -3.88 -5.67
C ASN A 174 7.29 -3.91 -6.28
N GLN A 175 7.21 -3.99 -7.61
CA GLN A 175 5.94 -4.16 -8.32
C GLN A 175 5.24 -5.46 -7.93
N VAL A 176 5.96 -6.59 -7.88
CA VAL A 176 5.36 -7.88 -7.52
C VAL A 176 4.91 -7.89 -6.06
N ALA A 177 5.68 -7.27 -5.16
CA ALA A 177 5.30 -7.08 -3.76
C ALA A 177 4.00 -6.28 -3.62
N TYR A 178 3.82 -5.22 -4.42
CA TYR A 178 2.56 -4.48 -4.47
C TYR A 178 1.37 -5.39 -4.84
N TYR A 179 1.49 -6.20 -5.90
CA TYR A 179 0.42 -7.12 -6.29
C TYR A 179 0.13 -8.19 -5.23
N ALA A 180 1.15 -8.68 -4.52
CA ALA A 180 0.98 -9.59 -3.39
C ALA A 180 0.16 -8.91 -2.27
N CYS A 181 0.51 -7.69 -1.86
CA CYS A 181 -0.25 -6.94 -0.86
C CYS A 181 -1.70 -6.69 -1.33
N LEU A 182 -1.90 -6.33 -2.59
CA LEU A 182 -3.23 -6.11 -3.16
C LEU A 182 -4.08 -7.39 -3.15
N ALA A 183 -3.52 -8.52 -3.56
CA ALA A 183 -4.20 -9.81 -3.52
C ALA A 183 -4.55 -10.23 -2.08
N ALA A 184 -3.61 -10.10 -1.13
CA ALA A 184 -3.86 -10.39 0.28
C ALA A 184 -5.01 -9.54 0.83
N TYR A 185 -5.00 -8.23 0.57
CA TYR A 185 -6.05 -7.31 1.01
C TYR A 185 -7.42 -7.66 0.43
N GLN A 186 -7.52 -7.89 -0.89
CA GLN A 186 -8.78 -8.25 -1.54
C GLN A 186 -9.31 -9.62 -1.06
N GLY A 187 -8.39 -10.55 -0.76
CA GLY A 187 -8.71 -11.83 -0.12
C GLY A 187 -9.05 -11.74 1.37
N LYS A 188 -9.00 -10.54 1.96
CA LYS A 188 -9.16 -10.28 3.41
C LYS A 188 -8.17 -11.04 4.29
N ASP A 189 -7.02 -11.42 3.73
CA ASP A 189 -5.92 -12.04 4.46
C ASP A 189 -4.95 -10.95 4.92
N PHE A 190 -5.41 -10.18 5.91
CA PHE A 190 -4.73 -8.98 6.39
C PHE A 190 -3.37 -9.24 7.03
N ASP A 191 -3.12 -10.46 7.52
CA ASP A 191 -1.82 -10.83 8.06
C ASP A 191 -0.76 -10.94 6.96
N LYS A 192 -1.15 -11.42 5.76
CA LYS A 192 -0.25 -11.53 4.60
C LYS A 192 0.08 -10.20 3.93
N VAL A 193 -0.73 -9.15 4.13
CA VAL A 193 -0.40 -7.81 3.64
C VAL A 193 0.97 -7.36 4.18
N ALA A 194 1.23 -7.61 5.47
CA ALA A 194 2.46 -7.20 6.13
C ALA A 194 3.71 -7.90 5.58
N THR A 195 3.57 -9.12 5.02
CA THR A 195 4.69 -9.94 4.53
C THR A 195 5.55 -9.23 3.49
N HIS A 196 4.90 -8.53 2.54
CA HIS A 196 5.58 -7.86 1.43
C HIS A 196 5.48 -6.34 1.48
N LEU A 197 4.92 -5.78 2.55
CA LEU A 197 4.59 -4.36 2.65
C LEU A 197 5.81 -3.45 2.49
N GLU A 198 6.92 -3.76 3.16
CA GLU A 198 8.12 -2.92 3.10
C GLU A 198 8.70 -2.84 1.68
N GLU A 199 8.59 -3.92 0.93
CA GLU A 199 9.05 -3.96 -0.46
C GLU A 199 8.05 -3.27 -1.39
N ALA A 200 6.74 -3.48 -1.18
CA ALA A 200 5.69 -2.80 -1.93
C ALA A 200 5.77 -1.27 -1.78
N LEU A 201 6.13 -0.76 -0.60
CA LEU A 201 6.29 0.68 -0.34
C LEU A 201 7.41 1.32 -1.16
N LYS A 202 8.35 0.53 -1.69
CA LYS A 202 9.43 1.00 -2.58
C LYS A 202 8.98 1.07 -4.05
N TYR A 203 7.76 0.66 -4.37
CA TYR A 203 7.20 0.80 -5.71
C TYR A 203 6.61 2.19 -5.89
N ASP A 204 7.44 3.15 -6.30
CA ASP A 204 7.09 4.58 -6.37
C ASP A 204 5.78 4.87 -7.11
N LYS A 205 5.48 4.10 -8.17
CA LYS A 205 4.26 4.26 -8.97
C LYS A 205 2.99 4.06 -8.15
N GLU A 206 3.03 3.22 -7.11
CA GLU A 206 1.86 2.87 -6.28
C GLU A 206 2.12 3.08 -4.78
N ALA A 207 3.19 3.77 -4.38
CA ALA A 207 3.53 3.95 -2.98
C ALA A 207 2.37 4.58 -2.17
N LYS A 208 1.62 5.51 -2.77
CA LYS A 208 0.41 6.08 -2.16
C LYS A 208 -0.67 5.01 -1.92
N THR A 209 -0.96 4.19 -2.94
CA THR A 209 -1.92 3.08 -2.87
C THR A 209 -1.51 2.06 -1.81
N VAL A 210 -0.23 1.72 -1.73
CA VAL A 210 0.31 0.80 -0.71
C VAL A 210 0.14 1.36 0.70
N ARG A 211 0.42 2.66 0.92
CA ARG A 211 0.19 3.31 2.22
C ARG A 211 -1.28 3.24 2.63
N GLN A 212 -2.19 3.54 1.70
CA GLN A 212 -3.63 3.46 1.94
C GLN A 212 -4.05 2.03 2.29
N LEU A 213 -3.61 1.04 1.50
CA LEU A 213 -3.90 -0.37 1.74
C LEU A 213 -3.41 -0.82 3.12
N HIS A 214 -2.20 -0.43 3.53
CA HIS A 214 -1.70 -0.73 4.86
C HIS A 214 -2.58 -0.13 5.96
N LEU A 215 -2.92 1.15 5.86
CA LEU A 215 -3.77 1.81 6.86
C LEU A 215 -5.16 1.17 6.92
N MET A 216 -5.78 0.84 5.78
CA MET A 216 -7.06 0.14 5.74
C MET A 216 -6.97 -1.25 6.37
N THR A 217 -5.89 -1.99 6.11
CA THR A 217 -5.62 -3.30 6.72
C THR A 217 -5.61 -3.20 8.25
N LEU A 218 -4.97 -2.17 8.81
CA LEU A 218 -4.90 -1.96 10.25
C LEU A 218 -6.27 -1.60 10.85
N LEU A 219 -7.08 -0.81 10.14
CA LEU A 219 -8.46 -0.51 10.53
C LEU A 219 -9.34 -1.75 10.53
N GLU A 220 -9.27 -2.58 9.49
CA GLU A 220 -10.00 -3.85 9.39
C GLU A 220 -9.61 -4.84 10.51
N LYS A 221 -8.34 -4.84 10.89
CA LYS A 221 -7.85 -5.62 12.06
C LYS A 221 -8.24 -5.02 13.41
N GLY A 222 -8.75 -3.79 13.44
CA GLY A 222 -8.99 -3.03 14.66
C GLY A 222 -7.72 -2.62 15.41
N ASP A 223 -6.54 -2.76 14.80
CA ASP A 223 -5.25 -2.42 15.41
C ASP A 223 -4.99 -0.91 15.33
N THR A 224 -5.69 -0.19 16.19
CA THR A 224 -5.66 1.28 16.23
C THR A 224 -4.27 1.79 16.62
N ALA A 225 -3.52 1.03 17.44
CA ALA A 225 -2.18 1.41 17.86
C ALA A 225 -1.22 1.44 16.66
N GLN A 226 -1.16 0.34 15.91
CA GLN A 226 -0.35 0.29 14.69
C GLN A 226 -0.87 1.26 13.62
N TRP A 227 -2.18 1.47 13.53
CA TRP A 227 -2.74 2.44 12.59
C TRP A 227 -2.24 3.86 12.87
N VAL A 228 -2.20 4.27 14.14
CA VAL A 228 -1.65 5.57 14.56
C VAL A 228 -0.17 5.66 14.19
N ASP A 229 0.63 4.65 14.52
CA ASP A 229 2.08 4.66 14.26
C ASP A 229 2.40 4.71 12.76
N ALA A 230 1.70 3.89 11.95
CA ALA A 230 1.82 3.91 10.51
C ALA A 230 1.37 5.26 9.92
N SER A 231 0.26 5.83 10.42
CA SER A 231 -0.23 7.13 9.97
C SER A 231 0.78 8.24 10.25
N LYS A 232 1.42 8.26 11.42
CA LYS A 232 2.49 9.22 11.74
C LYS A 232 3.65 9.12 10.75
N LYS A 233 4.09 7.89 10.45
CA LYS A 233 5.18 7.64 9.49
C LYS A 233 4.84 8.14 8.09
N TYR A 234 3.61 7.93 7.64
CA TYR A 234 3.18 8.25 6.28
C TYR A 234 2.76 9.70 6.07
N ALA A 235 2.28 10.35 7.12
CA ALA A 235 1.81 11.74 7.09
C ALA A 235 2.86 12.74 6.62
N VAL A 236 4.14 12.47 6.83
CA VAL A 236 5.25 13.31 6.34
C VAL A 236 5.24 13.42 4.80
N ALA A 237 4.80 12.36 4.12
CA ALA A 237 4.77 12.29 2.66
C ALA A 237 3.35 12.34 2.07
N ASP A 238 2.32 12.45 2.91
CA ASP A 238 0.92 12.39 2.48
C ASP A 238 0.02 13.25 3.39
N GLU A 239 -0.39 14.40 2.86
CA GLU A 239 -1.23 15.37 3.58
C GLU A 239 -2.57 14.78 4.00
N VAL A 240 -3.17 13.89 3.21
CA VAL A 240 -4.48 13.29 3.51
C VAL A 240 -4.37 12.37 4.73
N ILE A 241 -3.27 11.61 4.83
CA ILE A 241 -3.01 10.77 6.00
C ILE A 241 -2.79 11.63 7.25
N ALA A 242 -2.06 12.75 7.12
CA ALA A 242 -1.90 13.71 8.21
C ALA A 242 -3.24 14.24 8.72
N GLN A 243 -4.11 14.69 7.80
CA GLN A 243 -5.45 15.18 8.12
C GLN A 243 -6.30 14.12 8.83
N ASN A 244 -6.31 12.88 8.33
CA ASN A 244 -7.08 11.79 8.91
C ASN A 244 -6.63 11.46 10.35
N LEU A 245 -5.32 11.44 10.61
CA LEU A 245 -4.80 11.19 11.96
C LEU A 245 -5.13 12.34 12.92
N LEU A 246 -5.06 13.59 12.46
CA LEU A 246 -5.46 14.75 13.27
C LEU A 246 -6.96 14.72 13.58
N ALA A 247 -7.80 14.43 12.59
CA ALA A 247 -9.24 14.27 12.77
C ALA A 247 -9.57 13.16 13.78
N TYR A 248 -8.85 12.03 13.72
CA TYR A 248 -8.96 10.96 14.71
C TYR A 248 -8.66 11.46 16.14
N TYR A 249 -7.58 12.21 16.34
CA TYR A 249 -7.28 12.77 17.66
C TYR A 249 -8.33 13.76 18.15
N THR A 250 -8.86 14.60 17.26
CA THR A 250 -9.98 15.51 17.58
C THR A 250 -11.23 14.75 18.00
N GLU A 251 -11.61 13.69 17.27
CA GLU A 251 -12.76 12.86 17.61
C GLU A 251 -12.61 12.21 18.99
N LYS A 252 -11.40 11.73 19.31
CA LYS A 252 -11.06 11.18 20.63
C LYS A 252 -10.83 12.24 21.70
N LYS A 253 -10.98 13.52 21.39
CA LYS A 253 -10.70 14.66 22.29
C LYS A 253 -9.30 14.58 22.91
N ASN A 254 -8.34 14.08 22.13
CA ASN A 254 -6.96 13.91 22.56
C ASN A 254 -6.09 15.06 22.06
N ASP A 255 -6.31 16.23 22.64
CA ASP A 255 -5.60 17.47 22.28
C ASP A 255 -4.08 17.34 22.46
N ALA A 256 -3.64 16.57 23.46
CA ALA A 256 -2.23 16.33 23.71
C ALA A 256 -1.57 15.60 22.53
N ALA A 257 -2.17 14.50 22.06
CA ALA A 257 -1.65 13.75 20.91
C ALA A 257 -1.76 14.56 19.61
N SER A 258 -2.85 15.32 19.42
CA SER A 258 -3.01 16.21 18.27
C SER A 258 -1.92 17.28 18.22
N LEU A 259 -1.61 17.90 19.37
CA LEU A 259 -0.58 18.92 19.48
C LEU A 259 0.83 18.34 19.29
N GLU A 260 1.13 17.20 19.90
CA GLU A 260 2.40 16.49 19.73
C GLU A 260 2.62 16.16 18.25
N PHE A 261 1.60 15.61 17.58
CA PHE A 261 1.69 15.24 16.18
C PHE A 261 1.84 16.46 15.27
N ALA A 262 1.04 17.51 15.47
CA ALA A 262 1.19 18.76 14.72
C ALA A 262 2.59 19.38 14.90
N ASN A 263 3.13 19.36 16.13
CA ASN A 263 4.50 19.83 16.38
C ASN A 263 5.54 18.97 15.66
N SER A 264 5.35 17.65 15.58
CA SER A 264 6.28 16.76 14.87
C SER A 264 6.32 17.06 13.36
N LEU A 265 5.16 17.36 12.76
CA LEU A 265 5.07 17.76 11.35
C LEU A 265 5.74 19.13 11.13
N LEU A 266 5.54 20.08 12.04
CA LEU A 266 6.19 21.41 11.97
C LEU A 266 7.70 21.34 12.17
N ALA A 267 8.20 20.37 12.94
CA ALA A 267 9.63 20.15 13.10
C ALA A 267 10.27 19.60 11.81
N ALA A 268 9.52 18.78 11.05
CA ALA A 268 9.95 18.29 9.74
C ALA A 268 9.85 19.35 8.64
N ASP A 269 8.75 20.11 8.64
CA ASP A 269 8.51 21.22 7.72
C ASP A 269 7.73 22.36 8.43
N PRO A 270 8.40 23.47 8.79
CA PRO A 270 7.74 24.62 9.40
C PRO A 270 6.65 25.25 8.52
N ASN A 271 6.69 25.02 7.20
CA ASN A 271 5.70 25.49 6.24
C ASN A 271 4.63 24.43 5.92
N ASN A 272 4.48 23.40 6.76
CA ASN A 272 3.40 22.44 6.59
C ASN A 272 2.05 23.10 6.92
N LYS A 273 1.22 23.30 5.89
CA LYS A 273 -0.11 23.93 5.99
C LYS A 273 -1.00 23.26 7.05
N ILE A 274 -1.14 21.94 6.97
CA ILE A 274 -2.04 21.18 7.85
C ILE A 274 -1.57 21.17 9.29
N ALA A 275 -0.25 21.10 9.51
CA ALA A 275 0.31 21.15 10.85
C ALA A 275 0.09 22.51 11.52
N ASN A 276 0.30 23.60 10.78
CA ASN A 276 -0.01 24.96 11.24
C ASN A 276 -1.50 25.09 11.57
N TYR A 277 -2.39 24.74 10.64
CA TYR A 277 -3.83 24.79 10.87
C TYR A 277 -4.26 23.98 12.10
N SER A 278 -3.79 22.75 12.23
CA SER A 278 -4.21 21.85 13.30
C SER A 278 -3.69 22.28 14.67
N LYS A 279 -2.48 22.82 14.75
CA LYS A 279 -1.98 23.44 15.98
C LYS A 279 -2.83 24.65 16.38
N GLY A 280 -3.22 25.48 15.40
CA GLY A 280 -4.17 26.56 15.61
C GLY A 280 -5.50 26.06 16.16
N VAL A 281 -6.07 24.99 15.60
CA VAL A 281 -7.34 24.38 16.07
C VAL A 281 -7.23 23.90 17.52
N VAL A 282 -6.15 23.20 17.89
CA VAL A 282 -5.95 22.73 19.27
C VAL A 282 -5.84 23.90 20.24
N LEU A 283 -5.05 24.93 19.92
CA LEU A 283 -4.91 26.12 20.76
C LEU A 283 -6.23 26.91 20.87
N PHE A 284 -6.99 26.98 19.77
CA PHE A 284 -8.31 27.57 19.75
C PHE A 284 -9.29 26.84 20.68
N GLY A 285 -9.29 25.50 20.66
CA GLY A 285 -10.09 24.68 21.56
C GLY A 285 -9.72 24.86 23.04
N GLN A 286 -8.48 25.26 23.33
CA GLN A 286 -8.00 25.65 24.66
C GLN A 286 -8.30 27.13 25.02
N GLU A 287 -9.07 27.84 24.19
CA GLU A 287 -9.38 29.27 24.31
C GLU A 287 -8.15 30.19 24.27
N LYS A 288 -7.01 29.70 23.78
CA LYS A 288 -5.77 30.47 23.62
C LYS A 288 -5.74 31.19 22.28
N PHE A 289 -6.70 32.08 22.07
CA PHE A 289 -6.94 32.70 20.76
C PHE A 289 -5.76 33.52 20.24
N GLU A 290 -5.05 34.24 21.11
CA GLU A 290 -3.85 35.00 20.72
C GLU A 290 -2.69 34.10 20.29
N GLU A 291 -2.51 32.96 20.95
CA GLU A 291 -1.48 31.97 20.59
C GLU A 291 -1.85 31.19 19.33
N ALA A 292 -3.15 30.95 19.09
CA ALA A 292 -3.66 30.22 17.92
C ALA A 292 -3.54 31.03 16.62
N LEU A 293 -3.80 32.34 16.68
CA LEU A 293 -3.82 33.25 15.53
C LEU A 293 -2.60 33.14 14.60
N PRO A 294 -1.34 33.20 15.06
CA PRO A 294 -0.18 33.13 14.17
C PRO A 294 -0.11 31.81 13.38
N PHE A 295 -0.65 30.70 13.91
CA PHE A 295 -0.67 29.42 13.20
C PHE A 295 -1.72 29.40 12.08
N PHE A 296 -2.90 30.00 12.30
CA PHE A 296 -3.88 30.18 11.23
C PHE A 296 -3.40 31.16 10.16
N GLU A 297 -2.78 32.28 10.57
CA GLU A 297 -2.15 33.24 9.64
C GLU A 297 -1.10 32.54 8.78
N LYS A 298 -0.22 31.72 9.38
CA LYS A 298 0.79 30.96 8.64
C LYS A 298 0.18 29.95 7.68
N SER A 299 -0.84 29.20 8.12
CA SER A 299 -1.55 28.26 7.24
C SER A 299 -2.19 28.95 6.03
N ALA A 300 -2.76 30.14 6.22
CA ALA A 300 -3.37 30.94 5.16
C ALA A 300 -2.33 31.60 4.23
N GLU A 301 -1.14 31.92 4.75
CA GLU A 301 0.00 32.38 3.95
C GLU A 301 0.50 31.27 3.00
N ILE A 302 0.59 30.04 3.50
CA ILE A 302 1.04 28.88 2.73
C ILE A 302 0.03 28.50 1.63
N ASP A 303 -1.26 28.53 1.94
CA ASP A 303 -2.34 28.25 1.01
C ASP A 303 -3.40 29.36 1.04
N PRO A 304 -3.30 30.35 0.13
CA PRO A 304 -4.24 31.46 0.04
C PRO A 304 -5.67 31.08 -0.36
N THR A 305 -5.92 29.80 -0.67
CA THR A 305 -7.25 29.26 -0.97
C THR A 305 -7.86 28.51 0.21
N PHE A 306 -7.12 28.38 1.33
CA PHE A 306 -7.60 27.64 2.49
C PHE A 306 -8.54 28.47 3.36
N THR A 307 -9.82 28.51 2.97
CA THR A 307 -10.85 29.35 3.60
C THR A 307 -10.98 29.15 5.11
N ASP A 308 -10.85 27.92 5.62
CA ASP A 308 -10.98 27.63 7.05
C ASP A 308 -9.90 28.31 7.90
N ALA A 309 -8.68 28.45 7.36
CA ALA A 309 -7.59 29.16 8.05
C ALA A 309 -7.92 30.65 8.21
N TYR A 310 -8.45 31.30 7.15
CA TYR A 310 -8.92 32.68 7.24
C TYR A 310 -10.10 32.84 8.20
N TYR A 311 -11.10 31.96 8.11
CA TYR A 311 -12.25 32.00 9.00
C TYR A 311 -11.81 31.91 10.47
N ASN A 312 -10.97 30.93 10.82
CA ASN A 312 -10.52 30.74 12.19
C ASN A 312 -9.59 31.86 12.67
N ALA A 313 -8.75 32.45 11.81
CA ALA A 313 -7.97 33.63 12.15
C ALA A 313 -8.88 34.83 12.53
N GLY A 314 -9.93 35.09 11.74
CA GLY A 314 -10.91 36.12 12.05
C GLY A 314 -11.66 35.86 13.37
N VAL A 315 -12.04 34.60 13.61
CA VAL A 315 -12.70 34.21 14.86
C VAL A 315 -11.76 34.34 16.06
N CYS A 316 -10.46 34.00 15.94
CA CYS A 316 -9.47 34.28 16.99
C CYS A 316 -9.46 35.76 17.38
N CYS A 317 -9.38 36.66 16.39
CA CYS A 317 -9.41 38.09 16.63
C CYS A 317 -10.69 38.55 17.35
N CYS A 318 -11.86 38.08 16.92
CA CYS A 318 -13.12 38.41 17.58
C CYS A 318 -13.17 37.89 19.03
N ASN A 319 -12.71 36.65 19.28
CA ASN A 319 -12.72 36.06 20.62
C ASN A 319 -11.73 36.75 21.57
N THR A 320 -10.55 37.15 21.09
CA THR A 320 -9.64 37.98 21.88
C THR A 320 -10.28 39.33 22.24
N GLY A 321 -10.90 40.02 21.28
CA GLY A 321 -11.63 41.26 21.53
C GLY A 321 -12.80 41.06 22.50
N TYR A 322 -13.53 39.95 22.39
CA TYR A 322 -14.59 39.58 23.32
C TYR A 322 -14.08 39.37 24.75
N GLY A 323 -12.98 38.64 24.93
CA GLY A 323 -12.38 38.39 26.25
C GLY A 323 -11.97 39.69 26.96
N ILE A 324 -11.40 40.65 26.22
CA ILE A 324 -11.10 41.99 26.75
C ILE A 324 -12.39 42.69 27.19
N ASN A 325 -13.42 42.68 26.35
CA ASN A 325 -14.70 43.32 26.67
C ASN A 325 -15.38 42.68 27.89
N GLU A 326 -15.29 41.36 28.02
CA GLU A 326 -15.80 40.63 29.18
C GLU A 326 -15.06 41.03 30.47
N ALA A 327 -13.73 41.17 30.41
CA ALA A 327 -12.91 41.64 31.53
C ALA A 327 -13.26 43.07 31.96
N ILE A 328 -13.55 43.97 31.00
CA ILE A 328 -14.06 45.32 31.29
C ILE A 328 -15.36 45.22 32.10
N GLY A 329 -16.33 44.39 31.65
CA GLY A 329 -17.62 44.22 32.32
C GLY A 329 -17.53 43.67 33.75
N LYS A 330 -16.50 42.86 34.04
CA LYS A 330 -16.23 42.31 35.38
C LYS A 330 -15.51 43.30 36.31
N THR A 331 -14.88 44.35 35.77
CA THR A 331 -14.06 45.29 36.55
C THR A 331 -14.92 46.39 37.15
N LYS A 332 -15.01 46.44 38.48
CA LYS A 332 -15.73 47.49 39.21
C LYS A 332 -14.89 48.77 39.31
N ASN A 333 -15.55 49.92 39.21
CA ASN A 333 -14.93 51.25 39.39
C ASN A 333 -13.75 51.55 38.45
N MET A 334 -13.74 50.98 37.24
CA MET A 334 -12.75 51.31 36.21
C MET A 334 -12.81 52.82 35.88
N LYS A 335 -11.65 53.47 35.84
CA LYS A 335 -11.59 54.90 35.50
C LYS A 335 -11.97 55.09 34.03
N LYS A 336 -12.68 56.17 33.70
CA LYS A 336 -13.11 56.45 32.32
C LYS A 336 -11.97 56.36 31.29
N ALA A 337 -10.81 56.96 31.60
CA ALA A 337 -9.66 56.92 30.69
C ALA A 337 -9.11 55.51 30.44
N GLU A 338 -9.22 54.60 31.43
CA GLU A 338 -8.83 53.20 31.30
C GLU A 338 -9.88 52.42 30.51
N TYR A 339 -11.17 52.64 30.78
CA TYR A 339 -12.28 52.08 30.01
C TYR A 339 -12.15 52.43 28.52
N ASP A 340 -11.97 53.72 28.21
CA ASP A 340 -11.84 54.19 26.83
C ASP A 340 -10.64 53.52 26.13
N LYS A 341 -9.52 53.33 26.83
CA LYS A 341 -8.33 52.64 26.32
C LYS A 341 -8.60 51.16 26.02
N GLU A 342 -9.24 50.43 26.93
CA GLU A 342 -9.53 49.00 26.72
C GLU A 342 -10.57 48.80 25.61
N ILE A 343 -11.57 49.69 25.50
CA ILE A 343 -12.53 49.66 24.38
C ILE A 343 -11.84 49.86 23.03
N GLU A 344 -10.84 50.73 22.93
CA GLU A 344 -10.06 50.87 21.69
C GLU A 344 -9.25 49.61 21.37
N LYS A 345 -8.77 48.86 22.37
CA LYS A 345 -8.16 47.55 22.12
C LYS A 345 -9.18 46.54 21.59
N VAL A 346 -10.40 46.52 22.15
CA VAL A 346 -11.50 45.67 21.63
C VAL A 346 -11.72 45.98 20.15
N LYS A 347 -11.94 47.26 19.80
CA LYS A 347 -12.13 47.67 18.40
C LYS A 347 -10.95 47.31 17.50
N SER A 348 -9.72 47.44 17.98
CA SER A 348 -8.51 47.07 17.23
C SER A 348 -8.52 45.59 16.83
N TRP A 349 -8.90 44.70 17.75
CA TRP A 349 -9.02 43.27 17.46
C TRP A 349 -10.12 42.96 16.43
N TYR A 350 -11.29 43.59 16.54
CA TYR A 350 -12.34 43.42 15.53
C TYR A 350 -11.93 43.98 14.16
N LYS A 351 -11.19 45.10 14.10
CA LYS A 351 -10.60 45.61 12.85
C LYS A 351 -9.58 44.63 12.26
N LYS A 352 -8.76 43.97 13.10
CA LYS A 352 -7.84 42.91 12.65
C LYS A 352 -8.60 41.72 12.04
N ALA A 353 -9.82 41.43 12.50
CA ALA A 353 -10.65 40.35 11.98
C ALA A 353 -11.22 40.62 10.57
N GLU A 354 -11.51 41.90 10.24
CA GLU A 354 -12.14 42.31 8.97
C GLU A 354 -11.47 41.71 7.72
N PRO A 355 -10.15 41.88 7.47
CA PRO A 355 -9.52 41.39 6.24
C PRO A 355 -9.64 39.86 6.09
N PHE A 356 -9.67 39.11 7.20
CA PHE A 356 -9.83 37.66 7.14
C PHE A 356 -11.24 37.26 6.67
N PHE A 357 -12.29 37.89 7.19
CA PHE A 357 -13.65 37.59 6.76
C PHE A 357 -13.96 38.14 5.36
N LEU A 358 -13.33 39.24 4.95
CA LEU A 358 -13.39 39.69 3.55
C LEU A 358 -12.75 38.67 2.61
N LYS A 359 -11.64 38.03 3.02
CA LYS A 359 -11.05 36.94 2.24
C LYS A 359 -11.95 35.71 2.18
N VAL A 360 -12.65 35.38 3.27
CA VAL A 360 -13.68 34.33 3.26
C VAL A 360 -14.82 34.67 2.28
N LYS A 361 -15.28 35.92 2.25
CA LYS A 361 -16.28 36.41 1.27
C LYS A 361 -15.78 36.26 -0.18
N GLU A 362 -14.50 36.56 -0.42
CA GLU A 362 -13.89 36.42 -1.74
C GLU A 362 -13.83 34.96 -2.22
N LEU A 363 -13.47 34.04 -1.32
CA LEU A 363 -13.31 32.61 -1.63
C LEU A 363 -14.66 31.86 -1.69
N GLU A 364 -15.64 32.28 -0.88
CA GLU A 364 -16.96 31.63 -0.76
C GLU A 364 -18.10 32.67 -0.86
N PRO A 365 -18.25 33.37 -2.00
CA PRO A 365 -19.27 34.42 -2.14
C PRO A 365 -20.70 33.88 -2.01
N ASP A 366 -20.92 32.63 -2.39
CA ASP A 366 -22.22 31.96 -2.38
C ASP A 366 -22.61 31.39 -0.99
N ASN A 367 -21.75 31.56 0.03
CA ASN A 367 -22.00 31.12 1.40
C ASN A 367 -21.97 32.28 2.40
N PRO A 368 -22.89 33.25 2.29
CA PRO A 368 -22.89 34.47 3.12
C PRO A 368 -22.99 34.19 4.61
N GLN A 369 -23.53 33.05 5.03
CA GLN A 369 -23.60 32.65 6.43
C GLN A 369 -22.21 32.53 7.08
N ARG A 370 -21.16 32.24 6.30
CA ARG A 370 -19.79 32.10 6.81
C ARG A 370 -19.06 33.43 7.03
N TRP A 371 -19.45 34.52 6.34
CA TRP A 371 -18.75 35.80 6.41
C TRP A 371 -19.63 36.99 6.77
N ALA A 372 -20.88 37.06 6.32
CA ALA A 372 -21.73 38.25 6.47
C ALA A 372 -22.09 38.50 7.94
N SER A 373 -22.46 37.45 8.69
CA SER A 373 -22.74 37.60 10.13
C SER A 373 -21.50 38.01 10.92
N ARG A 374 -20.31 37.54 10.52
CA ARG A 374 -19.06 37.88 11.18
C ARG A 374 -18.65 39.33 10.91
N LEU A 375 -18.71 39.74 9.64
CA LEU A 375 -18.47 41.13 9.23
C LEU A 375 -19.48 42.09 9.85
N LYS A 376 -20.76 41.71 9.96
CA LYS A 376 -21.77 42.52 10.65
C LYS A 376 -21.36 42.80 12.09
N THR A 377 -20.95 41.78 12.85
CA THR A 377 -20.47 41.95 14.23
C THR A 377 -19.23 42.85 14.28
N VAL A 378 -18.28 42.67 13.36
CA VAL A 378 -17.11 43.55 13.25
C VAL A 378 -17.56 45.01 13.09
N TYR A 379 -18.42 45.30 12.12
CA TYR A 379 -18.88 46.66 11.82
C TYR A 379 -19.71 47.28 12.92
N TYR A 380 -20.52 46.49 13.63
CA TYR A 380 -21.24 46.95 14.80
C TYR A 380 -20.27 47.42 15.91
N ILE A 381 -19.25 46.61 16.22
CA ILE A 381 -18.28 46.93 17.27
C ILE A 381 -17.37 48.10 16.88
N THR A 382 -16.99 48.20 15.59
CA THR A 382 -16.15 49.30 15.09
C THR A 382 -16.91 50.58 14.80
N GLY A 383 -18.26 50.55 14.80
CA GLY A 383 -19.14 51.70 14.58
C GLY A 383 -19.40 52.03 13.10
N GLU A 384 -19.14 51.11 12.18
CA GLU A 384 -19.25 51.28 10.73
C GLU A 384 -20.68 50.98 10.22
N LYS A 385 -21.66 51.79 10.66
CA LYS A 385 -23.10 51.55 10.44
C LYS A 385 -23.51 51.28 8.98
N ALA A 386 -22.87 51.92 8.01
CA ALA A 386 -23.20 51.71 6.59
C ALA A 386 -22.80 50.30 6.12
N LYS A 387 -21.60 49.84 6.48
CA LYS A 387 -21.13 48.48 6.17
C LYS A 387 -21.92 47.43 6.96
N GLU A 388 -22.28 47.72 8.21
CA GLU A 388 -23.14 46.86 9.02
C GLU A 388 -24.49 46.60 8.34
N ALA A 389 -25.17 47.67 7.89
CA ALA A 389 -26.47 47.56 7.20
C ALA A 389 -26.36 46.85 5.84
N GLU A 390 -25.22 46.96 5.15
CA GLU A 390 -24.95 46.19 3.93
C GLU A 390 -24.97 44.68 4.20
N MET A 391 -24.40 44.23 5.33
CA MET A 391 -24.36 42.80 5.67
C MET A 391 -25.74 42.17 5.84
N ASP A 392 -26.75 42.96 6.26
CA ASP A 392 -28.14 42.50 6.35
C ASP A 392 -28.76 42.16 4.99
N THR A 393 -28.20 42.67 3.89
CA THR A 393 -28.68 42.33 2.54
C THR A 393 -28.27 40.92 2.11
N TYR A 394 -27.20 40.38 2.69
CA TYR A 394 -26.65 39.05 2.39
C TYR A 394 -27.18 37.95 3.31
N LEU A 395 -27.84 38.31 4.42
CA LEU A 395 -28.37 37.38 5.42
C LEU A 395 -29.88 37.13 5.31
N LYS A 396 -30.51 37.61 4.23
CA LYS A 396 -31.91 37.39 3.88
C LYS A 396 -32.04 36.15 3.02
#